data_AF-A0A956MDH7-F1
#
_entry.id   AF-A0A956MDH7-F1
#
_cell.length_a   1.000
_cell.length_b   1.000
_cell.length_c   1.000
_cell.angle_alpha   90.00
_cell.angle_beta   90.00
_cell.angle_gamma   90.00
#
_symmetry.space_group_name_H-M   'P 1'
#
loop_
_entity.id
_entity.type
_entity.pdbx_description
1 polymer ?
#
loop_
_entity_poly.entity_id
_entity_poly.type
_entity_poly.pdbx_seq_one_letter_code
_entity_poly.pdbx_strand_id
1 'polypeptide(L)'
;MYATSEKSELVKRLESIFYNPAFISIPDAVFNVGDYGAIGDGKTLNTKAIQETINAAAEAGGGVVKFPKGIYLSGAIFVKSNIELRIDEGVTIKAIQDENQYPEVWSRIAGVEMAWPAALINVYKQKNVRITGKGVIDGNGKYWWDKFWGDPPRSGGMYVDYVKRDLRWAVDYDCKRVRAVVAYGSENVLLKDFTVERSGFWTVTMTYCNRVHVDGVVIRNNIGGFGPSSDGVNTDSSSDILVENCDIDCNDDNLCIKAGKDWDGLRVNRPAENIVYRNSITRSGHGLITLGSETSGGIRNLEVYGLKAIGTTMGIRFKSAKVRGGLMENIRFHDIVMENVTYPFHFELNWYPSYSYPTIPQEIPKDSIPDRWISLTNPVEPPEKGIPEFRNLTFEDISVRFARQAFYVNAYSEKPMNHIFWKNVNIEADEPGEIKHATKWTMENVHLTVPGDEKISMTDAKNVAQPQYIFRKPAKTEERKVFVELKKLLDTAKNSTEENIIAIDEKNRKITPGDTLFSEEITLLIYPDKENNFQFFEPWGDGVVVSPVDVNLFAPGNQLIVKGERIHKWTLYIRVSEKPEVVNGADTWNYYPDKQWLVLEKQGSKFTIQVRSIK
;
A
#
# COMPACT_ATOMS: atom_id res chain seq x y z
N MET A 1 22.78 -16.99 -2.99
CA MET A 1 22.23 -18.35 -3.13
C MET A 1 21.51 -18.67 -1.84
N TYR A 2 20.19 -18.49 -1.81
CA TYR A 2 19.37 -18.94 -0.68
C TYR A 2 19.22 -20.45 -0.80
N ALA A 3 19.53 -21.19 0.27
CA ALA A 3 19.25 -22.61 0.32
C ALA A 3 17.75 -22.80 0.07
N THR A 4 17.37 -23.60 -0.93
CA THR A 4 15.96 -23.90 -1.19
C THR A 4 15.42 -24.69 -0.01
N SER A 5 14.82 -24.02 0.96
CA SER A 5 14.04 -24.68 2.01
C SER A 5 12.92 -25.47 1.35
N GLU A 6 12.64 -26.67 1.85
CA GLU A 6 11.50 -27.45 1.38
C GLU A 6 10.21 -26.63 1.52
N LYS A 7 9.38 -26.57 0.47
CA LYS A 7 8.09 -25.89 0.51
C LYS A 7 7.21 -26.52 1.60
N SER A 8 6.45 -25.71 2.33
CA SER A 8 5.47 -26.24 3.29
C SER A 8 4.36 -27.04 2.58
N GLU A 9 3.65 -27.87 3.34
CA GLU A 9 2.46 -28.57 2.85
C GLU A 9 1.36 -27.61 2.39
N LEU A 10 1.23 -26.43 3.03
CA LEU A 10 0.29 -25.40 2.59
C LEU A 10 0.65 -24.89 1.19
N VAL A 11 1.92 -24.55 0.96
CA VAL A 11 2.38 -24.07 -0.36
C VAL A 11 2.22 -25.17 -1.41
N LYS A 12 2.68 -26.41 -1.14
CA LYS A 12 2.52 -27.53 -2.07
C LYS A 12 1.05 -27.74 -2.45
N ARG A 13 0.13 -27.64 -1.49
CA ARG A 13 -1.32 -27.76 -1.73
C ARG A 13 -1.87 -26.61 -2.56
N LEU A 14 -1.54 -25.35 -2.25
CA LEU A 14 -2.05 -24.22 -3.04
C LEU A 14 -1.48 -24.23 -4.46
N GLU A 15 -0.21 -24.59 -4.65
CA GLU A 15 0.36 -24.75 -6.00
C GLU A 15 -0.32 -25.87 -6.79
N SER A 16 -0.67 -27.01 -6.16
CA SER A 16 -1.39 -28.09 -6.84
C SER A 16 -2.82 -27.70 -7.24
N ILE A 17 -3.39 -26.69 -6.59
CA ILE A 17 -4.66 -26.07 -7.01
C ILE A 17 -4.41 -25.07 -8.14
N PHE A 18 -3.61 -24.02 -7.89
CA PHE A 18 -3.58 -22.84 -8.76
C PHE A 18 -2.72 -23.00 -10.01
N TYR A 19 -1.72 -23.90 -9.99
CA TYR A 19 -0.91 -24.20 -11.17
C TYR A 19 -1.42 -25.39 -11.97
N ASN A 20 -2.52 -25.99 -11.52
CA ASN A 20 -3.24 -26.96 -12.33
C ASN A 20 -3.95 -26.22 -13.48
N PRO A 21 -3.69 -26.58 -14.76
CA PRO A 21 -4.38 -25.99 -15.89
C PRO A 21 -5.92 -26.14 -15.83
N ALA A 22 -6.42 -27.11 -15.08
CA ALA A 22 -7.85 -27.32 -14.85
C ALA A 22 -8.45 -26.46 -13.72
N PHE A 23 -7.66 -25.60 -13.03
CA PHE A 23 -8.15 -24.71 -11.97
C PHE A 23 -9.34 -23.87 -12.42
N ILE A 24 -9.21 -23.22 -13.57
CA ILE A 24 -10.28 -22.47 -14.24
C ILE A 24 -10.21 -22.75 -15.74
N SER A 25 -11.22 -23.46 -16.24
CA SER A 25 -11.45 -23.63 -17.68
C SER A 25 -12.50 -22.63 -18.15
N ILE A 26 -12.14 -21.78 -19.12
CA ILE A 26 -13.04 -20.80 -19.75
C ILE A 26 -13.26 -21.24 -21.19
N PRO A 27 -14.50 -21.24 -21.70
CA PRO A 27 -14.75 -21.49 -23.12
C PRO A 27 -14.00 -20.47 -24.01
N ASP A 28 -13.49 -20.92 -25.16
CA ASP A 28 -12.67 -20.08 -26.05
C ASP A 28 -13.48 -19.05 -26.87
N ALA A 29 -14.82 -19.06 -26.77
CA ALA A 29 -15.69 -18.13 -27.46
C ALA A 29 -15.37 -16.67 -27.06
N VAL A 30 -15.21 -15.78 -28.05
CA VAL A 30 -14.81 -14.39 -27.83
C VAL A 30 -15.99 -13.45 -28.08
N PHE A 31 -16.19 -12.51 -27.16
CA PHE A 31 -17.22 -11.48 -27.19
C PHE A 31 -16.54 -10.11 -27.10
N ASN A 32 -16.49 -9.35 -28.20
CA ASN A 32 -15.90 -8.01 -28.16
C ASN A 32 -16.95 -7.00 -27.72
N VAL A 33 -16.63 -6.14 -26.74
CA VAL A 33 -17.59 -5.14 -26.25
C VAL A 33 -18.02 -4.12 -27.32
N GLY A 34 -17.21 -3.93 -28.36
CA GLY A 34 -17.54 -3.06 -29.49
C GLY A 34 -18.73 -3.57 -30.30
N ASP A 35 -18.91 -4.89 -30.40
CA ASP A 35 -20.03 -5.52 -31.09
C ASP A 35 -21.38 -5.28 -30.35
N TYR A 36 -21.29 -4.89 -29.07
CA TYR A 36 -22.41 -4.53 -28.20
C TYR A 36 -22.50 -3.01 -27.97
N GLY A 37 -21.78 -2.21 -28.76
CA GLY A 37 -21.89 -0.75 -28.75
C GLY A 37 -21.00 -0.02 -27.75
N ALA A 38 -20.02 -0.68 -27.13
CA ALA A 38 -19.05 0.02 -26.29
C ALA A 38 -18.04 0.83 -27.13
N ILE A 39 -17.81 2.08 -26.75
CA ILE A 39 -16.93 3.05 -27.42
C ILE A 39 -15.83 3.48 -26.45
N GLY A 40 -14.58 3.20 -26.80
CA GLY A 40 -13.38 3.47 -25.98
C GLY A 40 -12.83 4.89 -26.12
N ASP A 41 -13.69 5.91 -26.16
CA ASP A 41 -13.34 7.33 -26.42
C ASP A 41 -13.03 8.15 -25.14
N GLY A 42 -13.12 7.53 -23.97
CA GLY A 42 -12.95 8.17 -22.66
C GLY A 42 -14.09 9.11 -22.25
N LYS A 43 -15.22 9.10 -22.96
CA LYS A 43 -16.37 10.00 -22.75
C LYS A 43 -17.71 9.27 -22.69
N THR A 44 -17.89 8.26 -23.54
CA THR A 44 -19.11 7.47 -23.62
C THR A 44 -19.26 6.60 -22.38
N LEU A 45 -20.45 6.58 -21.77
CA LEU A 45 -20.77 5.68 -20.66
C LEU A 45 -21.04 4.27 -21.20
N ASN A 46 -20.14 3.35 -20.90
CA ASN A 46 -20.11 2.01 -21.48
C ASN A 46 -20.72 0.92 -20.58
N THR A 47 -21.21 1.27 -19.38
CA THR A 47 -21.69 0.31 -18.37
C THR A 47 -22.66 -0.72 -18.96
N LYS A 48 -23.65 -0.24 -19.71
CA LYS A 48 -24.68 -1.10 -20.32
C LYS A 48 -24.10 -2.03 -21.38
N ALA A 49 -23.33 -1.49 -22.34
CA ALA A 49 -22.73 -2.27 -23.43
C ALA A 49 -21.77 -3.36 -22.90
N ILE A 50 -20.93 -3.01 -21.91
CA ILE A 50 -20.03 -3.98 -21.28
C ILE A 50 -20.81 -5.07 -20.55
N GLN A 51 -21.85 -4.69 -19.79
CA GLN A 51 -22.66 -5.66 -19.06
C GLN A 51 -23.47 -6.58 -19.99
N GLU A 52 -24.00 -6.05 -21.09
CA GLU A 52 -24.69 -6.83 -22.13
C GLU A 52 -23.74 -7.85 -22.78
N THR A 53 -22.49 -7.45 -23.05
CA THR A 53 -21.45 -8.36 -23.55
C THR A 53 -21.19 -9.51 -22.57
N ILE A 54 -21.02 -9.20 -21.28
CA ILE A 54 -20.83 -10.21 -20.23
C ILE A 54 -22.04 -11.15 -20.12
N ASN A 55 -23.25 -10.60 -20.23
CA ASN A 55 -24.48 -11.37 -20.18
C ASN A 55 -24.58 -12.35 -21.36
N ALA A 56 -24.32 -11.89 -22.58
CA ALA A 56 -24.34 -12.72 -23.77
C ALA A 56 -23.29 -13.84 -23.70
N ALA A 57 -22.08 -13.54 -23.23
CA ALA A 57 -21.05 -14.56 -23.02
C ALA A 57 -21.48 -15.62 -21.99
N ALA A 58 -22.14 -15.21 -20.91
CA ALA A 58 -22.63 -16.13 -19.89
C ALA A 58 -23.80 -16.99 -20.38
N GLU A 59 -24.73 -16.41 -21.17
CA GLU A 59 -25.83 -17.13 -21.81
C GLU A 59 -25.35 -18.16 -22.82
N ALA A 60 -24.20 -17.93 -23.46
CA ALA A 60 -23.51 -18.90 -24.32
C ALA A 60 -22.75 -20.00 -23.55
N GLY A 61 -22.81 -20.00 -22.21
CA GLY A 61 -22.14 -20.97 -21.34
C GLY A 61 -20.77 -20.54 -20.81
N GLY A 62 -20.29 -19.35 -21.21
CA GLY A 62 -19.00 -18.79 -20.83
C GLY A 62 -18.21 -18.29 -22.04
N GLY A 63 -17.12 -17.58 -21.79
CA GLY A 63 -16.31 -17.00 -22.86
C GLY A 63 -15.35 -15.93 -22.39
N VAL A 64 -14.57 -15.43 -23.34
CA VAL A 64 -13.65 -14.30 -23.16
C VAL A 64 -14.31 -13.01 -23.63
N VAL A 65 -14.57 -12.10 -22.70
CA VAL A 65 -15.00 -10.74 -22.98
C VAL A 65 -13.78 -9.87 -23.23
N LYS A 66 -13.69 -9.26 -24.41
CA LYS A 66 -12.53 -8.47 -24.86
C LYS A 66 -12.89 -7.04 -25.23
N PHE A 67 -11.88 -6.18 -25.17
CA PHE A 67 -11.96 -4.77 -25.49
C PHE A 67 -11.01 -4.42 -26.62
N PRO A 68 -11.46 -3.69 -27.65
CA PRO A 68 -10.55 -2.88 -28.45
C PRO A 68 -9.75 -1.91 -27.57
N LYS A 69 -8.60 -1.44 -28.05
CA LYS A 69 -7.82 -0.41 -27.32
C LYS A 69 -8.66 0.86 -27.16
N GLY A 70 -8.57 1.48 -25.99
CA GLY A 70 -9.33 2.68 -25.67
C GLY A 70 -9.61 2.85 -24.19
N ILE A 71 -10.26 3.96 -23.86
CA ILE A 71 -10.67 4.30 -22.49
C ILE A 71 -12.19 4.17 -22.40
N TYR A 72 -12.66 3.28 -21.54
CA TYR A 72 -14.07 2.96 -21.36
C TYR A 72 -14.55 3.51 -20.02
N LEU A 73 -15.28 4.62 -20.03
CA LEU A 73 -15.95 5.10 -18.82
C LEU A 73 -17.08 4.12 -18.43
N SER A 74 -17.12 3.71 -17.17
CA SER A 74 -18.11 2.74 -16.68
C SER A 74 -18.50 2.99 -15.21
N GLY A 75 -19.76 2.70 -14.92
CA GLY A 75 -20.24 2.36 -13.58
C GLY A 75 -19.92 0.91 -13.22
N ALA A 76 -20.65 0.36 -12.25
CA ALA A 76 -20.47 -1.01 -11.81
C ALA A 76 -20.80 -2.04 -12.91
N ILE A 77 -19.86 -2.96 -13.16
CA ILE A 77 -20.08 -4.16 -13.98
C ILE A 77 -19.93 -5.42 -13.12
N PHE A 78 -20.69 -6.46 -13.45
CA PHE A 78 -20.78 -7.74 -12.76
C PHE A 78 -20.35 -8.86 -13.70
N VAL A 79 -19.15 -9.39 -13.46
CA VAL A 79 -18.58 -10.53 -14.20
C VAL A 79 -19.27 -11.80 -13.72
N LYS A 80 -19.76 -12.62 -14.65
CA LYS A 80 -20.52 -13.85 -14.38
C LYS A 80 -19.62 -15.09 -14.39
N SER A 81 -20.19 -16.22 -13.97
CA SER A 81 -19.49 -17.51 -13.95
C SER A 81 -19.01 -17.94 -15.35
N ASN A 82 -17.87 -18.62 -15.40
CA ASN A 82 -17.21 -19.09 -16.63
C ASN A 82 -16.81 -17.97 -17.62
N ILE A 83 -16.56 -16.76 -17.12
CA ILE A 83 -16.13 -15.61 -17.91
C ILE A 83 -14.65 -15.27 -17.64
N GLU A 84 -13.92 -14.98 -18.71
CA GLU A 84 -12.70 -14.19 -18.65
C GLU A 84 -13.00 -12.75 -19.09
N LEU A 85 -12.88 -11.78 -18.18
CA LEU A 85 -12.83 -10.37 -18.52
C LEU A 85 -11.38 -10.00 -18.83
N ARG A 86 -11.03 -9.89 -20.11
CA ARG A 86 -9.65 -9.63 -20.56
C ARG A 86 -9.44 -8.15 -20.88
N ILE A 87 -8.68 -7.47 -20.03
CA ILE A 87 -8.33 -6.07 -20.10
C ILE A 87 -6.91 -5.98 -20.65
N ASP A 88 -6.76 -6.07 -21.97
CA ASP A 88 -5.45 -6.11 -22.64
C ASP A 88 -4.70 -4.76 -22.58
N GLU A 89 -3.42 -4.77 -22.92
CA GLU A 89 -2.59 -3.55 -22.96
C GLU A 89 -3.19 -2.48 -23.89
N GLY A 90 -3.28 -1.24 -23.39
CA GLY A 90 -3.94 -0.14 -24.08
C GLY A 90 -5.46 -0.05 -23.87
N VAL A 91 -6.03 -0.92 -23.03
CA VAL A 91 -7.40 -0.82 -22.54
C VAL A 91 -7.39 -0.18 -21.14
N THR A 92 -8.26 0.80 -20.92
CA THR A 92 -8.53 1.36 -19.60
C THR A 92 -10.03 1.29 -19.30
N ILE A 93 -10.42 0.63 -18.22
CA ILE A 93 -11.78 0.74 -17.65
C ILE A 93 -11.71 1.80 -16.56
N LYS A 94 -12.39 2.93 -16.77
CA LYS A 94 -12.31 4.09 -15.88
C LYS A 94 -13.65 4.34 -15.19
N ALA A 95 -13.64 4.46 -13.87
CA ALA A 95 -14.80 4.77 -13.06
C ALA A 95 -15.38 6.14 -13.42
N ILE A 96 -16.71 6.20 -13.59
CA ILE A 96 -17.44 7.46 -13.64
C ILE A 96 -17.67 8.02 -12.23
N GLN A 97 -17.63 9.34 -12.09
CA GLN A 97 -17.89 10.04 -10.82
C GLN A 97 -19.38 10.38 -10.69
N ASP A 98 -20.23 9.35 -10.74
CA ASP A 98 -21.67 9.42 -10.53
C ASP A 98 -22.11 8.28 -9.62
N GLU A 99 -22.55 8.60 -8.41
CA GLU A 99 -22.97 7.62 -7.39
C GLU A 99 -24.11 6.73 -7.85
N ASN A 100 -24.98 7.21 -8.75
CA ASN A 100 -26.12 6.43 -9.25
C ASN A 100 -25.70 5.26 -10.17
N GLN A 101 -24.44 5.25 -10.63
CA GLN A 101 -23.90 4.20 -11.48
C GLN A 101 -23.36 3.00 -10.68
N TYR A 102 -23.48 3.05 -9.35
CA TYR A 102 -23.00 2.03 -8.42
C TYR A 102 -24.14 1.56 -7.51
N PRO A 103 -24.95 0.58 -7.95
CA PRO A 103 -26.07 0.09 -7.16
C PRO A 103 -25.59 -0.48 -5.82
N GLU A 104 -26.42 -0.34 -4.78
CA GLU A 104 -26.18 -0.93 -3.48
C GLU A 104 -26.24 -2.46 -3.56
N VAL A 105 -25.20 -3.11 -3.05
CA VAL A 105 -25.11 -4.57 -2.92
C VAL A 105 -24.77 -4.94 -1.49
N TRP A 106 -25.30 -6.08 -1.04
CA TRP A 106 -24.90 -6.62 0.26
C TRP A 106 -23.42 -6.98 0.23
N SER A 107 -22.63 -6.44 1.14
CA SER A 107 -21.19 -6.61 1.19
C SER A 107 -20.68 -6.56 2.63
N ARG A 108 -19.36 -6.53 2.79
CA ARG A 108 -18.68 -6.25 4.06
C ARG A 108 -17.74 -5.07 3.87
N ILE A 109 -17.85 -4.08 4.75
CA ILE A 109 -17.10 -2.82 4.70
C ILE A 109 -16.42 -2.64 6.04
N ALA A 110 -15.10 -2.49 6.05
CA ALA A 110 -14.32 -2.36 7.28
C ALA A 110 -14.74 -3.38 8.36
N GLY A 111 -14.97 -4.63 7.94
CA GLY A 111 -15.30 -5.77 8.79
C GLY A 111 -16.76 -5.96 9.19
N VAL A 112 -17.69 -5.10 8.76
CA VAL A 112 -19.13 -5.19 9.10
C VAL A 112 -19.98 -5.43 7.87
N GLU A 113 -20.91 -6.39 7.93
CA GLU A 113 -21.85 -6.67 6.84
C GLU A 113 -22.90 -5.56 6.70
N MET A 114 -23.05 -5.01 5.49
CA MET A 114 -24.04 -3.98 5.18
C MET A 114 -24.25 -3.81 3.67
N ALA A 115 -25.29 -3.06 3.29
CA ALA A 115 -25.42 -2.55 1.93
C ALA A 115 -24.35 -1.47 1.65
N TRP A 116 -23.68 -1.58 0.51
CA TRP A 116 -22.67 -0.61 0.06
C TRP A 116 -22.71 -0.47 -1.47
N PRO A 117 -22.28 0.66 -2.05
CA PRO A 117 -22.14 0.75 -3.50
C PRO A 117 -21.26 -0.37 -4.06
N ALA A 118 -21.71 -0.95 -5.17
CA ALA A 118 -20.92 -1.91 -5.94
C ALA A 118 -19.57 -1.31 -6.35
N ALA A 119 -18.58 -2.18 -6.54
CA ALA A 119 -17.28 -1.77 -7.10
C ALA A 119 -17.40 -1.41 -8.59
N LEU A 120 -16.34 -0.88 -9.18
CA LEU A 120 -16.23 -0.76 -10.64
C LEU A 120 -16.34 -2.15 -11.29
N ILE A 121 -15.61 -3.15 -10.79
CA ILE A 121 -15.67 -4.54 -11.27
C ILE A 121 -16.01 -5.50 -10.13
N ASN A 122 -17.06 -6.31 -10.32
CA ASN A 122 -17.61 -7.19 -9.30
C ASN A 122 -17.65 -8.65 -9.77
N VAL A 123 -17.05 -9.56 -9.00
CA VAL A 123 -17.25 -11.01 -9.08
C VAL A 123 -18.10 -11.43 -7.88
N TYR A 124 -19.42 -11.33 -8.03
CA TYR A 124 -20.37 -11.42 -6.93
C TYR A 124 -21.14 -12.75 -6.95
N LYS A 125 -20.80 -13.65 -6.02
CA LYS A 125 -21.37 -15.00 -5.90
C LYS A 125 -21.27 -15.82 -7.19
N GLN A 126 -20.09 -15.79 -7.83
CA GLN A 126 -19.82 -16.46 -9.10
C GLN A 126 -18.75 -17.55 -8.95
N LYS A 127 -18.61 -18.37 -9.99
CA LYS A 127 -17.61 -19.44 -10.06
C LYS A 127 -16.83 -19.42 -11.36
N ASN A 128 -15.55 -19.81 -11.31
CA ASN A 128 -14.69 -19.96 -12.48
C ASN A 128 -14.56 -18.64 -13.28
N VAL A 129 -13.97 -17.63 -12.66
CA VAL A 129 -13.86 -16.29 -13.25
C VAL A 129 -12.40 -15.90 -13.39
N ARG A 130 -12.05 -15.32 -14.54
CA ARG A 130 -10.73 -14.73 -14.78
C ARG A 130 -10.88 -13.24 -15.05
N ILE A 131 -10.09 -12.40 -14.40
CA ILE A 131 -9.87 -11.00 -14.79
C ILE A 131 -8.38 -10.88 -15.09
N THR A 132 -8.05 -10.63 -16.36
CA THR A 132 -6.69 -10.81 -16.89
C THR A 132 -6.29 -9.65 -17.80
N GLY A 133 -5.00 -9.59 -18.15
CA GLY A 133 -4.48 -8.69 -19.17
C GLY A 133 -3.74 -7.49 -18.57
N LYS A 134 -2.92 -6.82 -19.39
CA LYS A 134 -1.99 -5.75 -18.95
C LYS A 134 -2.57 -4.35 -19.01
N GLY A 135 -3.89 -4.22 -19.12
CA GLY A 135 -4.58 -2.94 -19.14
C GLY A 135 -4.77 -2.34 -17.74
N VAL A 136 -5.53 -1.25 -17.68
CA VAL A 136 -5.69 -0.41 -16.49
C VAL A 136 -7.13 -0.41 -16.01
N ILE A 137 -7.33 -0.57 -14.71
CA ILE A 137 -8.57 -0.31 -13.99
C ILE A 137 -8.36 0.97 -13.20
N ASP A 138 -8.95 2.07 -13.65
CA ASP A 138 -8.81 3.39 -13.04
C ASP A 138 -10.04 3.71 -12.18
N GLY A 139 -9.88 3.76 -10.86
CA GLY A 139 -10.95 4.08 -9.92
C GLY A 139 -11.38 5.55 -9.92
N ASN A 140 -10.67 6.42 -10.67
CA ASN A 140 -10.97 7.85 -10.81
C ASN A 140 -11.19 8.54 -9.44
N GLY A 141 -10.31 8.21 -8.50
CA GLY A 141 -10.48 8.33 -7.06
C GLY A 141 -10.75 9.70 -6.48
N LYS A 142 -10.31 10.79 -7.14
CA LYS A 142 -10.24 12.12 -6.52
C LYS A 142 -11.58 12.58 -5.94
N TYR A 143 -12.68 12.43 -6.68
CA TYR A 143 -14.03 12.73 -6.20
C TYR A 143 -14.35 12.04 -4.86
N TRP A 144 -14.05 10.74 -4.76
CA TRP A 144 -14.29 9.92 -3.57
C TRP A 144 -13.38 10.31 -2.40
N TRP A 145 -12.15 10.75 -2.70
CA TRP A 145 -11.17 11.17 -1.70
C TRP A 145 -11.54 12.54 -1.13
N ASP A 146 -11.87 13.50 -1.98
CA ASP A 146 -12.28 14.86 -1.58
C ASP A 146 -13.59 14.81 -0.77
N LYS A 147 -14.53 13.92 -1.13
CA LYS A 147 -15.75 13.67 -0.35
C LYS A 147 -15.44 13.31 1.12
N PHE A 148 -14.39 12.54 1.35
CA PHE A 148 -13.99 12.12 2.68
C PHE A 148 -13.09 13.16 3.37
N TRP A 149 -12.03 13.61 2.70
CA TRP A 149 -10.95 14.43 3.29
C TRP A 149 -11.08 15.94 3.09
N GLY A 150 -11.87 16.39 2.11
CA GLY A 150 -11.72 17.71 1.51
C GLY A 150 -10.47 17.84 0.64
N ASP A 151 -10.28 19.00 0.04
CA ASP A 151 -9.12 19.37 -0.78
C ASP A 151 -8.54 20.71 -0.29
N PRO A 152 -7.30 20.76 0.25
CA PRO A 152 -6.33 19.67 0.38
C PRO A 152 -6.74 18.58 1.40
N PRO A 153 -6.12 17.38 1.39
CA PRO A 153 -6.51 16.29 2.28
C PRO A 153 -6.52 16.69 3.77
N ARG A 154 -7.57 16.26 4.49
CA ARG A 154 -7.84 16.54 5.92
C ARG A 154 -8.20 18.00 6.23
N SER A 155 -8.49 18.83 5.23
CA SER A 155 -8.96 20.20 5.43
C SER A 155 -10.48 20.31 5.60
N GLY A 156 -11.24 19.28 5.21
CA GLY A 156 -12.70 19.30 5.22
C GLY A 156 -13.31 17.92 4.98
N GLY A 157 -14.33 17.88 4.11
CA GLY A 157 -15.07 16.66 3.79
C GLY A 157 -15.82 16.08 4.99
N MET A 158 -16.40 14.89 4.79
CA MET A 158 -17.13 14.22 5.87
C MET A 158 -16.25 13.91 7.09
N TYR A 159 -14.94 13.72 6.91
CA TYR A 159 -14.03 13.43 8.02
C TYR A 159 -14.03 14.54 9.07
N VAL A 160 -13.80 15.79 8.67
CA VAL A 160 -13.73 16.93 9.61
C VAL A 160 -15.06 17.13 10.31
N ASP A 161 -16.17 17.02 9.58
CA ASP A 161 -17.52 17.18 10.13
C ASP A 161 -17.87 16.10 11.14
N TYR A 162 -17.50 14.84 10.87
CA TYR A 162 -17.76 13.72 11.77
C TYR A 162 -16.87 13.76 13.01
N VAL A 163 -15.60 14.16 12.87
CA VAL A 163 -14.70 14.33 14.03
C VAL A 163 -15.23 15.41 14.98
N LYS A 164 -15.73 16.54 14.48
CA LYS A 164 -16.33 17.61 15.30
C LYS A 164 -17.57 17.18 16.10
N ARG A 165 -18.20 16.08 15.69
CA ARG A 165 -19.42 15.53 16.30
C ARG A 165 -19.15 14.28 17.13
N ASP A 166 -17.88 13.96 17.41
CA ASP A 166 -17.45 12.73 18.08
C ASP A 166 -17.88 11.42 17.38
N LEU A 167 -17.96 11.46 16.04
CA LEU A 167 -18.40 10.37 15.17
C LEU A 167 -17.27 9.82 14.27
N ARG A 168 -16.00 9.96 14.66
CA ARG A 168 -14.86 9.44 13.88
C ARG A 168 -15.03 7.96 13.52
N TRP A 169 -15.61 7.16 14.40
CA TRP A 169 -15.84 5.73 14.19
C TRP A 169 -16.89 5.42 13.10
N ALA A 170 -17.78 6.36 12.79
CA ALA A 170 -18.90 6.15 11.85
C ALA A 170 -18.59 6.57 10.41
N VAL A 171 -17.69 7.54 10.21
CA VAL A 171 -17.50 8.18 8.89
C VAL A 171 -17.09 7.21 7.79
N ASP A 172 -16.34 6.15 8.11
CA ASP A 172 -15.94 5.13 7.13
C ASP A 172 -17.12 4.29 6.60
N TYR A 173 -18.24 4.27 7.34
CA TYR A 173 -19.48 3.55 7.02
C TYR A 173 -20.60 4.46 6.51
N ASP A 174 -20.43 5.78 6.63
CA ASP A 174 -21.38 6.78 6.16
C ASP A 174 -20.91 7.44 4.86
N CYS A 175 -19.60 7.65 4.72
CA CYS A 175 -18.99 8.17 3.50
C CYS A 175 -18.84 7.04 2.47
N LYS A 176 -19.95 6.76 1.78
CA LYS A 176 -20.02 5.79 0.69
C LYS A 176 -19.05 6.14 -0.44
N ARG A 177 -18.10 5.24 -0.67
CA ARG A 177 -17.00 5.33 -1.65
C ARG A 177 -16.90 4.04 -2.46
N VAL A 178 -16.48 4.16 -3.71
CA VAL A 178 -16.43 3.03 -4.67
C VAL A 178 -15.08 2.30 -4.59
N ARG A 179 -15.14 0.97 -4.51
CA ARG A 179 -13.98 0.06 -4.62
C ARG A 179 -13.68 -0.23 -6.09
N ALA A 180 -12.43 -0.57 -6.41
CA ALA A 180 -12.06 -0.88 -7.79
C ALA A 180 -12.48 -2.31 -8.21
N VAL A 181 -12.00 -3.34 -7.50
CA VAL A 181 -12.24 -4.75 -7.83
C VAL A 181 -12.67 -5.52 -6.58
N VAL A 182 -13.83 -6.17 -6.65
CA VAL A 182 -14.38 -6.95 -5.54
C VAL A 182 -14.77 -8.35 -6.01
N ALA A 183 -14.18 -9.37 -5.38
CA ALA A 183 -14.71 -10.73 -5.36
C ALA A 183 -15.43 -10.95 -4.02
N TYR A 184 -16.71 -11.31 -4.07
CA TYR A 184 -17.53 -11.52 -2.89
C TYR A 184 -18.29 -12.84 -2.96
N GLY A 185 -18.07 -13.72 -1.99
CA GLY A 185 -18.75 -15.02 -1.91
C GLY A 185 -18.54 -15.92 -3.13
N SER A 186 -17.39 -15.77 -3.81
CA SER A 186 -17.10 -16.40 -5.10
C SER A 186 -16.05 -17.50 -4.97
N GLU A 187 -16.00 -18.41 -5.94
CA GLU A 187 -15.13 -19.58 -5.92
C GLU A 187 -14.35 -19.70 -7.24
N ASN A 188 -13.07 -20.10 -7.19
CA ASN A 188 -12.22 -20.23 -8.38
C ASN A 188 -12.13 -18.91 -9.16
N VAL A 189 -11.38 -17.95 -8.60
CA VAL A 189 -11.16 -16.65 -9.22
C VAL A 189 -9.68 -16.44 -9.48
N LEU A 190 -9.34 -16.00 -10.70
CA LEU A 190 -8.00 -15.56 -11.07
C LEU A 190 -8.01 -14.06 -11.37
N LEU A 191 -7.16 -13.30 -10.69
CA LEU A 191 -6.91 -11.88 -10.95
C LEU A 191 -5.45 -11.73 -11.39
N LYS A 192 -5.21 -11.34 -12.64
CA LYS A 192 -3.87 -11.46 -13.22
C LYS A 192 -3.44 -10.29 -14.11
N ASP A 193 -2.19 -9.85 -13.94
CA ASP A 193 -1.41 -8.92 -14.78
C ASP A 193 -1.91 -7.47 -14.92
N PHE A 194 -3.13 -7.14 -14.49
CA PHE A 194 -3.69 -5.79 -14.68
C PHE A 194 -3.12 -4.78 -13.68
N THR A 195 -3.19 -3.51 -14.06
CA THR A 195 -2.88 -2.39 -13.17
C THR A 195 -4.16 -1.79 -12.59
N VAL A 196 -4.19 -1.49 -11.30
CA VAL A 196 -5.23 -0.67 -10.68
C VAL A 196 -4.64 0.64 -10.19
N GLU A 197 -5.31 1.74 -10.50
CA GLU A 197 -4.91 3.07 -10.03
C GLU A 197 -6.10 3.82 -9.43
N ARG A 198 -5.79 4.74 -8.52
CA ARG A 198 -6.73 5.73 -7.98
C ARG A 198 -8.05 5.14 -7.48
N SER A 199 -8.02 4.03 -6.75
CA SER A 199 -9.22 3.46 -6.13
C SER A 199 -9.88 4.44 -5.16
N GLY A 200 -11.21 4.55 -5.17
CA GLY A 200 -11.96 5.43 -4.26
C GLY A 200 -11.99 4.94 -2.81
N PHE A 201 -11.79 3.63 -2.60
CA PHE A 201 -11.71 2.93 -1.31
C PHE A 201 -10.76 1.73 -1.46
N TRP A 202 -10.96 0.62 -0.75
CA TRP A 202 -10.17 -0.61 -0.92
C TRP A 202 -10.09 -1.06 -2.39
N THR A 203 -8.93 -1.58 -2.80
CA THR A 203 -8.59 -1.74 -4.22
C THR A 203 -8.99 -3.08 -4.77
N VAL A 204 -8.30 -4.16 -4.35
CA VAL A 204 -8.62 -5.54 -4.71
C VAL A 204 -9.09 -6.23 -3.43
N THR A 205 -10.39 -6.57 -3.36
CA THR A 205 -10.99 -7.17 -2.17
C THR A 205 -11.52 -8.57 -2.48
N MET A 206 -11.15 -9.55 -1.66
CA MET A 206 -11.66 -10.92 -1.69
C MET A 206 -12.34 -11.21 -0.35
N THR A 207 -13.67 -11.20 -0.35
CA THR A 207 -14.47 -11.43 0.86
C THR A 207 -15.27 -12.72 0.71
N TYR A 208 -15.24 -13.60 1.71
CA TYR A 208 -15.98 -14.87 1.72
C TYR A 208 -15.69 -15.80 0.54
N CYS A 209 -14.55 -15.62 -0.11
CA CYS A 209 -14.18 -16.37 -1.29
C CYS A 209 -13.48 -17.69 -0.94
N ASN A 210 -13.44 -18.59 -1.91
CA ASN A 210 -12.68 -19.84 -1.83
C ASN A 210 -11.86 -20.05 -3.11
N ARG A 211 -10.58 -20.38 -2.99
CA ARG A 211 -9.67 -20.60 -4.13
C ARG A 211 -9.57 -19.35 -5.02
N VAL A 212 -8.86 -18.34 -4.54
CA VAL A 212 -8.53 -17.13 -5.31
C VAL A 212 -7.03 -17.01 -5.53
N HIS A 213 -6.63 -16.76 -6.77
CA HIS A 213 -5.25 -16.51 -7.17
C HIS A 213 -5.12 -15.07 -7.67
N VAL A 214 -4.24 -14.29 -7.06
CA VAL A 214 -3.84 -12.96 -7.50
C VAL A 214 -2.38 -13.03 -7.92
N ASP A 215 -2.09 -12.72 -9.18
CA ASP A 215 -0.76 -12.90 -9.77
C ASP A 215 -0.38 -11.71 -10.65
N GLY A 216 0.74 -11.06 -10.37
CA GLY A 216 1.27 -10.01 -11.26
C GLY A 216 0.47 -8.70 -11.25
N VAL A 217 -0.45 -8.50 -10.31
CA VAL A 217 -1.26 -7.27 -10.23
C VAL A 217 -0.40 -6.10 -9.73
N VAL A 218 -0.55 -4.96 -10.39
CA VAL A 218 0.13 -3.70 -10.03
C VAL A 218 -0.87 -2.72 -9.44
N ILE A 219 -0.55 -2.06 -8.33
CA ILE A 219 -1.42 -1.05 -7.70
C ILE A 219 -0.68 0.27 -7.54
N ARG A 220 -1.30 1.38 -7.97
CA ARG A 220 -0.78 2.76 -7.90
C ARG A 220 -1.84 3.73 -7.40
N ASN A 221 -2.13 3.70 -6.11
CA ASN A 221 -3.15 4.56 -5.50
C ASN A 221 -2.61 5.91 -5.00
N ASN A 222 -1.31 6.14 -5.08
CA ASN A 222 -0.66 7.40 -4.68
C ASN A 222 -0.64 8.44 -5.82
N ILE A 223 -1.17 8.07 -6.99
CA ILE A 223 -1.29 8.96 -8.15
C ILE A 223 -2.45 9.94 -7.93
N GLY A 224 -2.18 11.23 -8.05
CA GLY A 224 -3.22 12.27 -8.07
C GLY A 224 -3.84 12.61 -6.71
N GLY A 225 -3.38 12.04 -5.60
CA GLY A 225 -3.87 12.38 -4.26
C GLY A 225 -3.63 11.31 -3.20
N PHE A 226 -4.20 11.56 -2.01
CA PHE A 226 -4.12 10.68 -0.83
C PHE A 226 -5.49 10.04 -0.57
N GLY A 227 -5.71 8.85 -1.10
CA GLY A 227 -6.99 8.14 -0.98
C GLY A 227 -7.20 7.54 0.42
N PRO A 228 -8.27 7.90 1.16
CA PRO A 228 -8.56 7.30 2.45
C PRO A 228 -8.94 5.83 2.29
N SER A 229 -8.33 4.96 3.09
CA SER A 229 -8.62 3.53 3.09
C SER A 229 -8.45 2.94 1.68
N SER A 230 -7.35 3.27 1.00
CA SER A 230 -7.03 2.79 -0.34
C SER A 230 -6.08 1.60 -0.31
N ASP A 231 -6.32 0.68 0.64
CA ASP A 231 -5.61 -0.58 0.83
C ASP A 231 -5.43 -1.32 -0.51
N GLY A 232 -4.30 -2.00 -0.68
CA GLY A 232 -3.98 -2.73 -1.91
C GLY A 232 -4.80 -4.02 -2.06
N VAL A 233 -4.20 -5.16 -1.74
CA VAL A 233 -4.87 -6.48 -1.81
C VAL A 233 -5.39 -6.89 -0.44
N ASN A 234 -6.68 -7.13 -0.34
CA ASN A 234 -7.40 -7.45 0.89
C ASN A 234 -8.05 -8.82 0.83
N THR A 235 -7.66 -9.73 1.72
CA THR A 235 -8.40 -10.97 1.99
C THR A 235 -9.23 -10.82 3.25
N ASP A 236 -10.54 -11.06 3.19
CA ASP A 236 -11.45 -11.02 4.36
C ASP A 236 -12.26 -12.32 4.45
N SER A 237 -12.13 -13.05 5.57
CA SER A 237 -12.90 -14.28 5.86
C SER A 237 -12.97 -15.26 4.67
N SER A 238 -11.85 -15.43 3.96
CA SER A 238 -11.74 -16.26 2.75
C SER A 238 -10.72 -17.38 2.95
N SER A 239 -10.85 -18.45 2.17
CA SER A 239 -10.03 -19.65 2.29
C SER A 239 -9.33 -20.03 0.99
N ASP A 240 -8.16 -20.65 1.11
CA ASP A 240 -7.32 -21.08 -0.01
C ASP A 240 -7.01 -19.91 -0.96
N ILE A 241 -6.08 -19.06 -0.56
CA ILE A 241 -5.73 -17.84 -1.30
C ILE A 241 -4.24 -17.84 -1.60
N LEU A 242 -3.88 -17.56 -2.86
CA LEU A 242 -2.50 -17.30 -3.27
C LEU A 242 -2.41 -15.88 -3.84
N VAL A 243 -1.59 -15.03 -3.23
CA VAL A 243 -1.23 -13.71 -3.76
C VAL A 243 0.26 -13.71 -4.05
N GLU A 244 0.65 -13.44 -5.30
CA GLU A 244 2.05 -13.45 -5.70
C GLU A 244 2.41 -12.46 -6.80
N ASN A 245 3.71 -12.17 -6.91
CA ASN A 245 4.31 -11.38 -7.99
C ASN A 245 3.71 -9.96 -8.14
N CYS A 246 3.13 -9.40 -7.09
CA CYS A 246 2.48 -8.09 -7.13
C CYS A 246 3.46 -6.94 -6.83
N ASP A 247 3.19 -5.74 -7.36
CA ASP A 247 3.90 -4.50 -7.04
C ASP A 247 2.88 -3.44 -6.58
N ILE A 248 2.92 -3.07 -5.30
CA ILE A 248 1.86 -2.29 -4.64
C ILE A 248 2.43 -0.99 -4.07
N ASP A 249 1.75 0.11 -4.40
CA ASP A 249 2.03 1.46 -3.90
C ASP A 249 0.69 2.17 -3.59
N CYS A 250 0.37 2.35 -2.30
CA CYS A 250 -0.92 2.88 -1.88
C CYS A 250 -0.85 3.79 -0.64
N ASN A 251 -1.99 4.39 -0.26
CA ASN A 251 -2.08 5.32 0.86
C ASN A 251 -2.52 4.65 2.17
N ASP A 252 -2.74 3.32 2.16
CA ASP A 252 -3.02 2.52 3.34
C ASP A 252 -2.23 1.19 3.32
N ASP A 253 -2.71 0.14 3.97
CA ASP A 253 -2.05 -1.17 4.01
C ASP A 253 -1.90 -1.78 2.60
N ASN A 254 -0.69 -2.22 2.23
CA ASN A 254 -0.44 -2.76 0.88
C ASN A 254 -1.06 -4.15 0.70
N LEU A 255 -0.67 -5.08 1.57
CA LEU A 255 -1.24 -6.42 1.64
C LEU A 255 -1.97 -6.53 2.99
N CYS A 256 -3.21 -7.01 2.97
CA CYS A 256 -4.01 -7.08 4.19
C CYS A 256 -4.83 -8.38 4.29
N ILE A 257 -4.89 -8.95 5.49
CA ILE A 257 -5.75 -10.10 5.82
C ILE A 257 -6.63 -9.72 7.02
N LYS A 258 -7.93 -9.99 6.89
CA LYS A 258 -9.01 -9.61 7.81
C LYS A 258 -9.98 -10.78 7.99
N ALA A 259 -10.84 -10.70 9.00
CA ALA A 259 -11.86 -11.69 9.30
C ALA A 259 -13.07 -11.09 10.04
N GLY A 260 -13.57 -9.94 9.59
CA GLY A 260 -14.70 -9.25 10.24
C GLY A 260 -14.35 -8.51 11.55
N LYS A 261 -15.28 -7.67 12.02
CA LYS A 261 -15.05 -6.71 13.12
C LYS A 261 -16.10 -6.82 14.24
N ASP A 262 -15.60 -6.80 15.46
CA ASP A 262 -16.35 -6.72 16.72
C ASP A 262 -17.51 -7.75 16.78
N TRP A 263 -18.66 -7.32 17.29
CA TRP A 263 -19.86 -8.14 17.41
C TRP A 263 -20.27 -8.75 16.07
N ASP A 264 -20.23 -7.98 14.97
CA ASP A 264 -20.67 -8.49 13.66
C ASP A 264 -19.72 -9.58 13.13
N GLY A 265 -18.42 -9.37 13.28
CA GLY A 265 -17.40 -10.35 12.93
C GLY A 265 -17.50 -11.62 13.77
N LEU A 266 -17.78 -11.50 15.07
CA LEU A 266 -18.02 -12.65 15.97
C LEU A 266 -19.37 -13.34 15.72
N ARG A 267 -20.38 -12.62 15.25
CA ARG A 267 -21.67 -13.19 14.80
C ARG A 267 -21.47 -14.04 13.56
N VAL A 268 -20.74 -13.53 12.57
CA VAL A 268 -20.43 -14.26 11.34
C VAL A 268 -19.45 -15.42 11.62
N ASN A 269 -18.45 -15.18 12.47
CA ASN A 269 -17.47 -16.15 12.95
C ASN A 269 -16.80 -16.98 11.84
N ARG A 270 -16.39 -16.31 10.76
CA ARG A 270 -15.74 -16.96 9.61
C ARG A 270 -14.26 -16.57 9.54
N PRO A 271 -13.32 -17.53 9.63
CA PRO A 271 -11.90 -17.22 9.60
C PRO A 271 -11.41 -16.86 8.19
N ALA A 272 -10.27 -16.17 8.14
CA ALA A 272 -9.40 -16.18 6.96
C ALA A 272 -8.32 -17.25 7.16
N GLU A 273 -8.25 -18.24 6.26
CA GLU A 273 -7.40 -19.40 6.49
C GLU A 273 -6.81 -20.03 5.23
N ASN A 274 -5.64 -20.66 5.37
CA ASN A 274 -4.93 -21.31 4.27
C ASN A 274 -4.53 -20.32 3.17
N ILE A 275 -3.67 -19.38 3.53
CA ILE A 275 -3.33 -18.25 2.67
C ILE A 275 -1.81 -18.17 2.51
N VAL A 276 -1.36 -18.00 1.27
CA VAL A 276 0.03 -17.74 0.94
C VAL A 276 0.13 -16.39 0.24
N TYR A 277 0.94 -15.49 0.79
CA TYR A 277 1.28 -14.21 0.16
C TYR A 277 2.79 -14.19 -0.09
N ARG A 278 3.23 -14.11 -1.36
CA ARG A 278 4.65 -14.25 -1.68
C ARG A 278 5.19 -13.40 -2.81
N ASN A 279 6.51 -13.33 -2.92
CA ASN A 279 7.23 -12.81 -4.09
C ASN A 279 6.75 -11.42 -4.57
N SER A 280 6.35 -10.55 -3.65
CA SER A 280 5.72 -9.26 -3.97
C SER A 280 6.52 -8.10 -3.38
N ILE A 281 6.41 -6.95 -4.03
CA ILE A 281 7.08 -5.70 -3.63
C ILE A 281 6.02 -4.71 -3.14
N THR A 282 6.28 -4.08 -1.99
CA THR A 282 5.48 -2.97 -1.49
C THR A 282 6.31 -1.70 -1.38
N ARG A 283 5.71 -0.58 -1.73
CA ARG A 283 6.33 0.75 -1.74
C ARG A 283 5.74 1.59 -0.62
N SER A 284 5.36 2.84 -0.90
CA SER A 284 4.64 3.65 0.08
C SER A 284 3.32 2.97 0.48
N GLY A 285 2.95 3.15 1.74
CA GLY A 285 1.78 2.51 2.36
C GLY A 285 1.95 2.32 3.87
N HIS A 286 0.88 1.93 4.54
CA HIS A 286 0.81 1.79 6.00
C HIS A 286 1.24 0.42 6.53
N GLY A 287 1.51 -0.55 5.65
CA GLY A 287 1.96 -1.89 6.03
C GLY A 287 2.47 -2.66 4.82
N LEU A 288 3.59 -3.37 4.95
CA LEU A 288 4.03 -4.37 3.97
C LEU A 288 2.97 -5.47 3.90
N ILE A 289 2.69 -6.05 5.07
CA ILE A 289 1.62 -7.02 5.29
C ILE A 289 0.97 -6.70 6.63
N THR A 290 -0.34 -6.54 6.61
CA THR A 290 -1.15 -6.19 7.79
C THR A 290 -2.16 -7.28 8.09
N LEU A 291 -2.17 -7.79 9.32
CA LEU A 291 -3.28 -8.58 9.84
C LEU A 291 -4.17 -7.69 10.70
N GLY A 292 -5.44 -7.54 10.32
CA GLY A 292 -6.43 -6.72 11.02
C GLY A 292 -6.66 -5.31 10.45
N SER A 293 -7.35 -4.40 11.16
CA SER A 293 -7.79 -4.53 12.56
C SER A 293 -9.00 -5.44 12.79
N GLU A 294 -9.66 -5.82 11.71
CA GLU A 294 -10.85 -6.65 11.68
C GLU A 294 -10.45 -8.12 11.82
N THR A 295 -10.33 -8.61 13.05
CA THR A 295 -9.76 -9.93 13.36
C THR A 295 -10.76 -10.96 13.89
N SER A 296 -12.03 -10.59 14.03
CA SER A 296 -13.00 -11.26 14.91
C SER A 296 -13.26 -12.73 14.61
N GLY A 297 -13.33 -13.11 13.34
CA GLY A 297 -13.53 -14.49 12.90
C GLY A 297 -12.27 -15.36 12.98
N GLY A 298 -11.11 -14.78 13.32
CA GLY A 298 -9.83 -15.46 13.39
C GLY A 298 -9.07 -15.49 12.06
N ILE A 299 -7.74 -15.60 12.15
CA ILE A 299 -6.83 -15.65 11.00
C ILE A 299 -5.81 -16.74 11.26
N ARG A 300 -5.71 -17.76 10.41
CA ARG A 300 -4.83 -18.90 10.71
C ARG A 300 -4.28 -19.61 9.49
N ASN A 301 -3.21 -20.38 9.70
CA ASN A 301 -2.56 -21.18 8.66
C ASN A 301 -2.12 -20.28 7.49
N LEU A 302 -1.17 -19.40 7.77
CA LEU A 302 -0.60 -18.45 6.83
C LEU A 302 0.87 -18.74 6.59
N GLU A 303 1.33 -18.55 5.35
CA GLU A 303 2.75 -18.47 5.03
C GLU A 303 3.02 -17.26 4.13
N VAL A 304 3.87 -16.35 4.60
CA VAL A 304 4.15 -15.07 3.97
C VAL A 304 5.64 -14.95 3.72
N TYR A 305 6.07 -14.91 2.45
CA TYR A 305 7.50 -14.98 2.17
C TYR A 305 7.98 -14.39 0.85
N GLY A 306 9.29 -14.16 0.72
CA GLY A 306 9.85 -13.56 -0.49
C GLY A 306 9.35 -12.13 -0.72
N LEU A 307 8.94 -11.44 0.34
CA LEU A 307 8.41 -10.08 0.24
C LEU A 307 9.52 -9.04 0.35
N LYS A 308 9.36 -7.94 -0.37
CA LYS A 308 10.27 -6.78 -0.29
C LYS A 308 9.50 -5.50 -0.01
N ALA A 309 9.81 -4.83 1.11
CA ALA A 309 9.31 -3.49 1.41
C ALA A 309 10.37 -2.42 1.09
N ILE A 310 9.96 -1.33 0.42
CA ILE A 310 10.81 -0.18 0.10
C ILE A 310 10.07 1.10 0.49
N GLY A 311 10.50 1.76 1.56
CA GLY A 311 9.89 3.03 1.98
C GLY A 311 8.50 2.91 2.60
N THR A 312 8.02 1.68 2.89
CA THR A 312 6.74 1.45 3.57
C THR A 312 6.77 1.95 5.01
N THR A 313 5.64 2.44 5.55
CA THR A 313 5.60 2.95 6.93
C THR A 313 5.81 1.83 7.94
N MET A 314 5.00 0.77 7.86
CA MET A 314 5.10 -0.40 8.73
C MET A 314 5.52 -1.62 7.91
N GLY A 315 6.29 -2.53 8.50
CA GLY A 315 6.66 -3.81 7.90
C GLY A 315 5.55 -4.83 8.13
N ILE A 316 5.84 -5.85 8.94
CA ILE A 316 4.83 -6.77 9.42
C ILE A 316 4.03 -6.08 10.52
N ARG A 317 2.73 -5.95 10.29
CA ARG A 317 1.83 -5.18 11.13
C ARG A 317 0.68 -6.03 11.65
N PHE A 318 0.46 -6.00 12.95
CA PHE A 318 -0.77 -6.54 13.55
C PHE A 318 -1.57 -5.39 14.14
N LYS A 319 -2.87 -5.37 13.84
CA LYS A 319 -3.83 -4.43 14.39
C LYS A 319 -4.98 -5.21 15.01
N SER A 320 -5.42 -4.80 16.19
CA SER A 320 -6.70 -5.25 16.75
C SER A 320 -7.18 -4.24 17.81
N ALA A 321 -8.25 -4.55 18.54
CA ALA A 321 -8.72 -3.78 19.70
C ALA A 321 -9.37 -4.74 20.71
N LYS A 322 -9.54 -4.31 21.97
CA LYS A 322 -10.04 -5.16 23.07
C LYS A 322 -11.47 -5.69 22.87
N VAL A 323 -12.18 -5.19 21.86
CA VAL A 323 -13.53 -5.60 21.47
C VAL A 323 -13.56 -6.49 20.22
N ARG A 324 -12.45 -6.68 19.51
CA ARG A 324 -12.44 -7.38 18.22
C ARG A 324 -12.59 -8.89 18.38
N GLY A 325 -11.85 -9.48 19.31
CA GLY A 325 -11.75 -10.91 19.49
C GLY A 325 -10.97 -11.59 18.37
N GLY A 326 -11.22 -12.89 18.23
CA GLY A 326 -10.57 -13.74 17.25
C GLY A 326 -9.20 -14.24 17.68
N LEU A 327 -8.80 -15.35 17.07
CA LEU A 327 -7.52 -16.01 17.28
C LEU A 327 -6.67 -15.89 16.02
N MET A 328 -5.44 -15.40 16.19
CA MET A 328 -4.40 -15.36 15.16
C MET A 328 -3.33 -16.39 15.48
N GLU A 329 -3.26 -17.48 14.70
CA GLU A 329 -2.35 -18.58 14.97
C GLU A 329 -1.80 -19.32 13.75
N ASN A 330 -0.64 -19.96 13.91
CA ASN A 330 0.03 -20.76 12.89
C ASN A 330 0.36 -19.91 11.65
N ILE A 331 1.19 -18.89 11.87
CA ILE A 331 1.58 -17.91 10.85
C ILE A 331 3.09 -17.90 10.75
N ARG A 332 3.61 -18.10 9.54
CA ARG A 332 5.03 -18.07 9.25
C ARG A 332 5.37 -16.92 8.31
N PHE A 333 6.31 -16.07 8.72
CA PHE A 333 6.91 -15.03 7.90
C PHE A 333 8.35 -15.40 7.61
N HIS A 334 8.77 -15.51 6.35
CA HIS A 334 10.17 -15.79 6.04
C HIS A 334 10.69 -15.20 4.72
N ASP A 335 12.00 -15.12 4.53
CA ASP A 335 12.61 -14.54 3.33
C ASP A 335 12.12 -13.12 3.02
N ILE A 336 12.09 -12.24 4.03
CA ILE A 336 11.58 -10.86 3.89
C ILE A 336 12.71 -9.85 3.96
N VAL A 337 12.72 -8.91 3.01
CA VAL A 337 13.65 -7.78 2.99
C VAL A 337 12.89 -6.48 3.19
N MET A 338 13.25 -5.71 4.21
CA MET A 338 12.66 -4.41 4.49
C MET A 338 13.74 -3.33 4.41
N GLU A 339 13.56 -2.37 3.50
CA GLU A 339 14.48 -1.25 3.33
C GLU A 339 13.75 0.05 3.59
N ASN A 340 14.29 0.83 4.54
CA ASN A 340 13.75 2.12 4.91
C ASN A 340 12.26 2.01 5.32
N VAL A 341 11.97 1.02 6.15
CA VAL A 341 10.66 0.85 6.78
C VAL A 341 10.66 1.54 8.13
N THR A 342 9.67 2.39 8.44
CA THR A 342 9.71 3.16 9.69
C THR A 342 9.62 2.25 10.91
N TYR A 343 8.66 1.32 10.94
CA TYR A 343 8.51 0.33 12.01
C TYR A 343 8.37 -1.08 11.39
N PRO A 344 9.42 -1.90 11.35
CA PRO A 344 9.43 -3.19 10.66
C PRO A 344 8.56 -4.24 11.37
N PHE A 345 8.46 -4.19 12.70
CA PHE A 345 7.60 -5.05 13.51
C PHE A 345 6.71 -4.18 14.39
N HIS A 346 5.45 -3.97 13.96
CA HIS A 346 4.49 -3.11 14.65
C HIS A 346 3.21 -3.89 15.00
N PHE A 347 3.12 -4.35 16.24
CA PHE A 347 2.01 -5.15 16.76
C PHE A 347 1.25 -4.32 17.80
N GLU A 348 0.11 -3.75 17.39
CA GLU A 348 -0.72 -2.89 18.25
C GLU A 348 -2.13 -3.48 18.38
N LEU A 349 -2.39 -4.13 19.51
CA LEU A 349 -3.66 -4.85 19.75
C LEU A 349 -4.74 -3.98 20.40
N ASN A 350 -4.44 -2.72 20.70
CA ASN A 350 -5.35 -1.64 21.08
C ASN A 350 -5.30 -0.49 20.06
N TRP A 351 -5.37 -0.84 18.78
CA TRP A 351 -5.22 0.10 17.69
C TRP A 351 -6.37 1.09 17.62
N TYR A 352 -5.98 2.38 17.61
CA TYR A 352 -6.81 3.54 17.31
C TYR A 352 -8.13 3.62 18.10
N PRO A 353 -8.08 3.87 19.42
CA PRO A 353 -9.26 3.82 20.30
C PRO A 353 -10.47 4.65 19.84
N SER A 354 -10.26 5.86 19.31
CA SER A 354 -11.34 6.74 18.81
C SER A 354 -12.13 6.16 17.62
N TYR A 355 -11.57 5.16 16.92
CA TYR A 355 -12.25 4.40 15.88
C TYR A 355 -12.77 3.05 16.41
N SER A 356 -12.04 2.45 17.35
CA SER A 356 -12.28 1.08 17.78
C SER A 356 -13.34 0.90 18.86
N TYR A 357 -13.66 1.95 19.62
CA TYR A 357 -14.64 1.92 20.71
C TYR A 357 -15.79 2.88 20.40
N PRO A 358 -16.72 2.50 19.49
CA PRO A 358 -17.77 3.39 19.05
C PRO A 358 -18.79 3.62 20.17
N THR A 359 -19.23 4.87 20.32
CA THR A 359 -20.33 5.26 21.22
C THR A 359 -21.18 6.27 20.49
N ILE A 360 -22.50 6.07 20.51
CA ILE A 360 -23.45 7.01 19.91
C ILE A 360 -23.63 8.19 20.88
N PRO A 361 -23.39 9.45 20.45
CA PRO A 361 -23.67 10.62 21.26
C PRO A 361 -25.14 10.70 21.71
N GLN A 362 -25.39 11.11 22.96
CA GLN A 362 -26.72 11.08 23.58
C GLN A 362 -27.71 12.05 22.94
N GLU A 363 -27.21 13.11 22.32
CA GLU A 363 -27.97 14.15 21.64
C GLU A 363 -28.57 13.69 20.29
N ILE A 364 -28.14 12.54 19.77
CA ILE A 364 -28.66 12.00 18.51
C ILE A 364 -30.00 11.30 18.78
N PRO A 365 -31.11 11.77 18.18
CA PRO A 365 -32.42 11.15 18.37
C PRO A 365 -32.41 9.68 17.94
N LYS A 366 -33.03 8.80 18.73
CA LYS A 366 -33.06 7.35 18.46
C LYS A 366 -33.57 7.02 17.05
N ASP A 367 -34.61 7.70 16.60
CA ASP A 367 -35.22 7.47 15.28
C ASP A 367 -34.34 7.95 14.10
N SER A 368 -33.25 8.66 14.38
CA SER A 368 -32.27 9.12 13.38
C SER A 368 -31.02 8.24 13.30
N ILE A 369 -30.88 7.26 14.20
CA ILE A 369 -29.72 6.35 14.24
C ILE A 369 -29.83 5.37 13.08
N PRO A 370 -28.87 5.35 12.13
CA PRO A 370 -28.90 4.38 11.05
C PRO A 370 -28.61 2.95 11.55
N ASP A 371 -29.22 1.94 10.92
CA ASP A 371 -29.04 0.53 11.30
C ASP A 371 -27.57 0.10 11.40
N ARG A 372 -26.72 0.59 10.49
CA ARG A 372 -25.27 0.28 10.51
C ARG A 372 -24.57 0.77 11.77
N TRP A 373 -25.03 1.86 12.40
CA TRP A 373 -24.48 2.33 13.67
C TRP A 373 -24.85 1.39 14.81
N ILE A 374 -26.08 0.85 14.80
CA ILE A 374 -26.51 -0.16 15.77
C ILE A 374 -25.59 -1.38 15.71
N SER A 375 -25.29 -1.89 14.50
CA SER A 375 -24.33 -2.99 14.32
C SER A 375 -22.93 -2.65 14.81
N LEU A 376 -22.46 -1.42 14.58
CA LEU A 376 -21.13 -0.96 15.02
C LEU A 376 -21.02 -0.83 16.53
N THR A 377 -22.10 -0.42 17.20
CA THR A 377 -22.11 -0.14 18.64
C THR A 377 -22.64 -1.31 19.48
N ASN A 378 -23.06 -2.41 18.85
CA ASN A 378 -23.48 -3.60 19.55
C ASN A 378 -22.30 -4.16 20.39
N PRO A 379 -22.50 -4.35 21.71
CA PRO A 379 -21.44 -4.82 22.58
C PRO A 379 -21.10 -6.29 22.28
N VAL A 380 -19.82 -6.64 22.46
CA VAL A 380 -19.38 -8.03 22.44
C VAL A 380 -19.65 -8.66 23.80
N GLU A 381 -20.51 -9.66 23.82
CA GLU A 381 -20.91 -10.36 25.05
C GLU A 381 -20.60 -11.86 24.98
N PRO A 382 -19.93 -12.43 26.01
CA PRO A 382 -19.31 -11.72 27.13
C PRO A 382 -18.01 -10.99 26.72
N PRO A 383 -17.56 -9.94 27.46
CA PRO A 383 -16.46 -9.05 27.05
C PRO A 383 -15.12 -9.76 26.76
N GLU A 384 -14.83 -10.86 27.43
CA GLU A 384 -13.61 -11.66 27.23
C GLU A 384 -13.50 -12.26 25.82
N LYS A 385 -14.62 -12.42 25.10
CA LYS A 385 -14.61 -12.80 23.68
C LYS A 385 -14.03 -11.71 22.78
N GLY A 386 -14.09 -10.46 23.22
CA GLY A 386 -13.54 -9.31 22.50
C GLY A 386 -12.01 -9.20 22.59
N ILE A 387 -11.37 -9.88 23.54
CA ILE A 387 -9.91 -9.77 23.69
C ILE A 387 -9.24 -10.64 22.62
N PRO A 388 -8.49 -10.05 21.67
CA PRO A 388 -7.85 -10.80 20.59
C PRO A 388 -6.70 -11.66 21.14
N GLU A 389 -6.47 -12.81 20.52
CA GLU A 389 -5.40 -13.74 20.90
C GLU A 389 -4.41 -13.94 19.75
N PHE A 390 -3.11 -13.94 20.06
CA PHE A 390 -2.02 -14.15 19.10
C PHE A 390 -1.08 -15.22 19.64
N ARG A 391 -0.86 -16.28 18.87
CA ARG A 391 0.08 -17.33 19.24
C ARG A 391 0.69 -18.08 18.07
N ASN A 392 1.79 -18.79 18.31
CA ASN A 392 2.41 -19.67 17.32
C ASN A 392 2.76 -18.91 16.02
N LEU A 393 3.55 -17.85 16.18
CA LEU A 393 4.04 -17.05 15.05
C LEU A 393 5.54 -17.27 14.89
N THR A 394 5.97 -17.41 13.65
CA THR A 394 7.37 -17.69 13.30
C THR A 394 7.88 -16.63 12.34
N PHE A 395 9.04 -16.05 12.64
CA PHE A 395 9.71 -15.02 11.87
C PHE A 395 11.13 -15.50 11.53
N GLU A 396 11.40 -15.79 10.26
CA GLU A 396 12.65 -16.45 9.84
C GLU A 396 13.31 -15.72 8.66
N ASP A 397 14.63 -15.65 8.64
CA ASP A 397 15.37 -15.15 7.46
C ASP A 397 14.90 -13.74 7.00
N ILE A 398 14.76 -12.83 7.96
CA ILE A 398 14.31 -11.44 7.74
C ILE A 398 15.50 -10.48 7.84
N SER A 399 15.64 -9.58 6.86
CA SER A 399 16.64 -8.51 6.88
C SER A 399 15.96 -7.15 6.85
N VAL A 400 16.27 -6.30 7.83
CA VAL A 400 15.77 -4.93 7.93
C VAL A 400 16.93 -3.95 7.93
N ARG A 401 16.86 -2.95 7.05
CA ARG A 401 17.86 -1.87 6.96
C ARG A 401 17.22 -0.50 7.02
N PHE A 402 17.87 0.43 7.74
CA PHE A 402 17.47 1.83 7.87
C PHE A 402 16.08 2.04 8.48
N ALA A 403 15.69 1.23 9.46
CA ALA A 403 14.41 1.42 10.15
C ALA A 403 14.48 2.52 11.21
N ARG A 404 13.35 3.16 11.55
CA ARG A 404 13.32 4.09 12.70
C ARG A 404 13.38 3.30 14.00
N GLN A 405 12.34 2.52 14.28
CA GLN A 405 12.24 1.76 15.54
C GLN A 405 12.05 0.29 15.22
N ALA A 406 12.84 -0.60 15.83
CA ALA A 406 12.82 -2.03 15.51
C ALA A 406 11.52 -2.73 15.94
N PHE A 407 11.14 -2.59 17.21
CA PHE A 407 9.97 -3.27 17.78
C PHE A 407 8.99 -2.29 18.40
N TYR A 408 7.73 -2.38 18.02
CA TYR A 408 6.62 -1.83 18.77
C TYR A 408 5.60 -2.93 19.01
N VAL A 409 5.52 -3.45 20.23
CA VAL A 409 4.63 -4.56 20.57
C VAL A 409 3.82 -4.20 21.80
N ASN A 410 2.50 -4.11 21.60
CA ASN A 410 1.52 -3.78 22.62
C ASN A 410 0.33 -4.73 22.56
N ALA A 411 0.26 -5.62 23.55
CA ALA A 411 -0.81 -6.60 23.73
C ALA A 411 -1.55 -6.40 25.06
N TYR A 412 -2.29 -7.40 25.53
CA TYR A 412 -3.04 -7.34 26.79
C TYR A 412 -2.45 -8.32 27.80
N SER A 413 -2.38 -7.93 29.08
CA SER A 413 -1.92 -8.80 30.17
C SER A 413 -2.74 -10.09 30.31
N GLU A 414 -4.04 -10.02 29.96
CA GLU A 414 -4.99 -11.13 30.00
C GLU A 414 -4.74 -12.14 28.89
N LYS A 415 -4.25 -11.69 27.74
CA LYS A 415 -3.90 -12.50 26.56
C LYS A 415 -2.59 -11.99 25.93
N PRO A 416 -1.44 -12.26 26.58
CA PRO A 416 -0.16 -11.81 26.07
C PRO A 416 0.17 -12.50 24.73
N MET A 417 0.98 -11.85 23.89
CA MET A 417 1.47 -12.49 22.66
C MET A 417 2.36 -13.68 23.00
N ASN A 418 1.95 -14.87 22.58
CA ASN A 418 2.41 -16.13 23.16
C ASN A 418 3.09 -17.05 22.14
N HIS A 419 4.20 -17.70 22.49
CA HIS A 419 4.93 -18.64 21.59
C HIS A 419 5.31 -17.99 20.25
N ILE A 420 6.25 -17.06 20.31
CA ILE A 420 6.80 -16.38 19.13
C ILE A 420 8.23 -16.85 18.89
N PHE A 421 8.51 -17.29 17.67
CA PHE A 421 9.80 -17.87 17.30
C PHE A 421 10.49 -16.95 16.29
N TRP A 422 11.72 -16.56 16.58
CA TRP A 422 12.56 -15.76 15.71
C TRP A 422 13.81 -16.54 15.34
N LYS A 423 14.14 -16.59 14.05
CA LYS A 423 15.35 -17.26 13.56
C LYS A 423 16.02 -16.48 12.44
N ASN A 424 17.34 -16.30 12.49
CA ASN A 424 18.10 -15.64 11.41
C ASN A 424 17.56 -14.25 11.02
N VAL A 425 17.24 -13.42 12.02
CA VAL A 425 16.68 -12.08 11.79
C VAL A 425 17.74 -11.01 12.06
N ASN A 426 18.01 -10.14 11.09
CA ASN A 426 19.00 -9.07 11.21
C ASN A 426 18.32 -7.72 11.03
N ILE A 427 18.41 -6.86 12.04
CA ILE A 427 17.69 -5.58 12.09
C ILE A 427 18.67 -4.43 12.30
N GLU A 428 18.58 -3.39 11.47
CA GLU A 428 19.24 -2.10 11.69
C GLU A 428 18.20 -0.99 11.92
N ALA A 429 18.23 -0.35 13.09
CA ALA A 429 17.26 0.68 13.49
C ALA A 429 17.91 1.92 14.17
N ASP A 430 17.17 3.04 14.33
CA ASP A 430 17.53 4.15 15.24
C ASP A 430 17.28 3.78 16.69
N GLU A 431 16.16 3.10 16.93
CA GLU A 431 15.66 2.82 18.26
C GLU A 431 15.36 1.32 18.40
N PRO A 432 15.68 0.68 19.53
CA PRO A 432 15.33 -0.71 19.76
C PRO A 432 13.81 -0.89 19.95
N GLY A 433 13.14 0.07 20.60
CA GLY A 433 11.70 0.08 20.82
C GLY A 433 11.25 -0.71 22.06
N GLU A 434 10.03 -1.26 22.03
CA GLU A 434 9.39 -1.84 23.22
C GLU A 434 8.58 -3.11 22.94
N ILE A 435 8.50 -3.97 23.97
CA ILE A 435 7.68 -5.17 24.03
C ILE A 435 6.86 -5.19 25.32
N LYS A 436 5.53 -5.14 25.18
CA LYS A 436 4.56 -5.16 26.28
C LYS A 436 3.64 -6.37 26.17
N HIS A 437 3.45 -7.06 27.29
CA HIS A 437 2.53 -8.21 27.44
C HIS A 437 2.86 -9.36 26.47
N ALA A 438 4.02 -9.98 26.69
CA ALA A 438 4.56 -11.04 25.84
C ALA A 438 5.00 -12.25 26.67
N THR A 439 4.87 -13.44 26.12
CA THR A 439 5.30 -14.66 26.81
C THR A 439 5.85 -15.73 25.88
N LYS A 440 6.91 -16.42 26.31
CA LYS A 440 7.53 -17.54 25.59
C LYS A 440 8.02 -17.16 24.18
N TRP A 441 8.85 -16.14 24.10
CA TRP A 441 9.51 -15.79 22.84
C TRP A 441 10.90 -16.40 22.81
N THR A 442 11.27 -17.00 21.69
CA THR A 442 12.60 -17.58 21.47
C THR A 442 13.29 -16.88 20.30
N MET A 443 14.60 -16.73 20.41
CA MET A 443 15.42 -16.09 19.39
C MET A 443 16.67 -16.93 19.11
N GLU A 444 16.82 -17.40 17.87
CA GLU A 444 17.99 -18.11 17.36
C GLU A 444 18.66 -17.23 16.29
N ASN A 445 19.92 -16.83 16.49
CA ASN A 445 20.65 -16.02 15.50
C ASN A 445 19.90 -14.71 15.11
N VAL A 446 19.47 -13.94 16.11
CA VAL A 446 18.80 -12.66 15.91
C VAL A 446 19.75 -11.53 16.32
N HIS A 447 20.00 -10.58 15.42
CA HIS A 447 20.86 -9.43 15.66
C HIS A 447 20.09 -8.11 15.54
N LEU A 448 20.29 -7.22 16.50
CA LEU A 448 19.74 -5.86 16.49
C LEU A 448 20.88 -4.84 16.54
N THR A 449 21.08 -4.14 15.43
CA THR A 449 22.05 -3.04 15.30
C THR A 449 21.37 -1.71 15.59
N VAL A 450 21.81 -1.01 16.63
CA VAL A 450 21.27 0.29 17.06
C VAL A 450 22.38 1.26 17.46
N PRO A 451 22.19 2.58 17.33
CA PRO A 451 23.11 3.56 17.87
C PRO A 451 23.08 3.57 19.41
N GLY A 452 24.21 3.91 20.04
CA GLY A 452 24.28 4.01 21.51
C GLY A 452 24.25 2.65 22.18
N ASP A 453 23.73 2.58 23.42
CA ASP A 453 23.66 1.38 24.25
C ASP A 453 22.24 1.02 24.70
N GLU A 454 21.23 1.70 24.14
CA GLU A 454 19.81 1.45 24.44
C GLU A 454 19.38 0.04 23.99
N LYS A 455 18.52 -0.58 24.81
CA LYS A 455 17.97 -1.91 24.59
C LYS A 455 16.45 -1.87 24.52
N ILE A 456 15.84 -2.96 24.04
CA ILE A 456 14.38 -3.09 23.99
C ILE A 456 13.80 -2.96 25.40
N SER A 457 12.86 -2.02 25.58
CA SER A 457 12.09 -1.90 26.82
C SER A 457 11.09 -3.04 26.94
N MET A 458 11.00 -3.67 28.11
CA MET A 458 10.11 -4.81 28.36
C MET A 458 9.18 -4.55 29.53
N THR A 459 7.86 -4.75 29.33
CA THR A 459 6.83 -4.64 30.38
C THR A 459 5.95 -5.87 30.35
N ASP A 460 5.76 -6.53 31.50
CA ASP A 460 4.99 -7.79 31.62
C ASP A 460 5.40 -8.83 30.56
N ALA A 461 6.72 -8.99 30.40
CA ALA A 461 7.33 -9.94 29.47
C ALA A 461 7.91 -11.13 30.24
N LYS A 462 7.38 -12.34 30.00
CA LYS A 462 7.76 -13.56 30.73
C LYS A 462 8.39 -14.59 29.78
N ASN A 463 9.62 -15.03 30.04
CA ASN A 463 10.35 -15.95 29.16
C ASN A 463 10.46 -15.41 27.72
N VAL A 464 10.84 -14.14 27.58
CA VAL A 464 11.03 -13.48 26.28
C VAL A 464 12.53 -13.32 26.04
N ALA A 465 13.06 -14.08 25.08
CA ALA A 465 14.45 -13.96 24.65
C ALA A 465 14.73 -12.57 24.04
N GLN A 466 16.00 -12.16 24.12
CA GLN A 466 16.49 -10.87 23.63
C GLN A 466 17.44 -11.10 22.44
N PRO A 467 17.52 -10.16 21.49
CA PRO A 467 18.45 -10.26 20.37
C PRO A 467 19.89 -10.05 20.84
N GLN A 468 20.84 -10.46 20.00
CA GLN A 468 22.24 -10.04 20.14
C GLN A 468 22.37 -8.59 19.68
N TYR A 469 22.78 -7.71 20.60
CA TYR A 469 22.91 -6.28 20.31
C TYR A 469 24.25 -5.96 19.66
N ILE A 470 24.21 -5.19 18.57
CA ILE A 470 25.39 -4.63 17.90
C ILE A 470 25.30 -3.12 17.99
N PHE A 471 26.07 -2.53 18.89
CA PHE A 471 26.05 -1.09 19.12
C PHE A 471 26.97 -0.36 18.15
N ARG A 472 26.44 0.66 17.47
CA ARG A 472 27.22 1.56 16.60
C ARG A 472 27.32 2.95 17.22
N LYS A 473 28.36 3.69 16.82
CA LYS A 473 28.44 5.12 17.17
C LYS A 473 27.17 5.82 16.63
N PRO A 474 26.53 6.70 17.42
CA PRO A 474 25.43 7.50 16.94
C PRO A 474 25.88 8.26 15.69
N ALA A 475 25.19 8.08 14.57
CA ALA A 475 25.35 8.97 13.44
C ALA A 475 24.89 10.37 13.88
N LYS A 476 25.59 11.43 13.45
CA LYS A 476 25.07 12.79 13.68
C LYS A 476 23.70 12.87 13.00
N THR A 477 22.67 13.26 13.73
CA THR A 477 21.23 13.08 13.39
C THR A 477 20.85 13.62 11.99
N GLU A 478 21.58 14.61 11.47
CA GLU A 478 21.46 15.14 10.10
C GLU A 478 21.79 14.09 9.01
N GLU A 479 22.86 13.31 9.20
CA GLU A 479 23.39 12.39 8.19
C GLU A 479 22.39 11.30 7.83
N ARG A 480 21.69 10.77 8.85
CA ARG A 480 20.76 9.67 8.63
C ARG A 480 19.56 10.08 7.77
N LYS A 481 18.97 11.25 8.02
CA LYS A 481 17.84 11.76 7.23
C LYS A 481 18.26 11.95 5.77
N VAL A 482 19.37 12.63 5.56
CA VAL A 482 19.95 12.92 4.25
C VAL A 482 20.22 11.64 3.46
N PHE A 483 20.77 10.60 4.10
CA PHE A 483 21.10 9.36 3.38
C PHE A 483 19.95 8.38 3.21
N VAL A 484 18.94 8.41 4.09
CA VAL A 484 17.66 7.72 3.86
C VAL A 484 16.95 8.32 2.65
N GLU A 485 16.92 9.64 2.57
CA GLU A 485 16.31 10.40 1.48
C GLU A 485 17.07 10.18 0.16
N LEU A 486 18.40 10.33 0.18
CA LEU A 486 19.24 10.02 -0.98
C LEU A 486 19.07 8.59 -1.46
N LYS A 487 18.94 7.61 -0.57
CA LYS A 487 18.74 6.22 -0.97
C LYS A 487 17.40 6.01 -1.67
N LYS A 488 16.31 6.62 -1.17
CA LYS A 488 15.01 6.62 -1.86
C LYS A 488 15.12 7.22 -3.26
N LEU A 489 15.78 8.37 -3.37
CA LEU A 489 15.97 9.09 -4.63
C LEU A 489 16.82 8.27 -5.62
N LEU A 490 17.87 7.60 -5.15
CA LEU A 490 18.69 6.69 -5.95
C LEU A 490 17.93 5.44 -6.40
N ASP A 491 17.03 4.92 -5.57
CA ASP A 491 16.16 3.80 -5.94
C ASP A 491 15.13 4.21 -7.00
N THR A 492 14.58 5.44 -6.93
CA THR A 492 13.77 6.04 -8.01
C THR A 492 14.58 6.22 -9.30
N ALA A 493 15.87 6.55 -9.18
CA ALA A 493 16.77 6.79 -10.30
C ALA A 493 17.31 5.52 -10.98
N LYS A 494 16.95 4.30 -10.53
CA LYS A 494 17.46 3.04 -11.11
C LYS A 494 17.00 2.81 -12.55
N ASN A 495 17.79 3.32 -13.50
CA ASN A 495 18.06 2.83 -14.85
C ASN A 495 19.04 3.74 -15.66
N SER A 496 19.60 4.81 -15.08
CA SER A 496 20.48 5.72 -15.83
C SER A 496 21.88 5.83 -15.22
N THR A 497 22.79 4.94 -15.61
CA THR A 497 24.23 5.14 -15.37
C THR A 497 24.86 6.17 -16.33
N GLU A 498 24.06 6.79 -17.21
CA GLU A 498 24.51 7.72 -18.26
C GLU A 498 24.09 9.18 -18.04
N GLU A 499 23.16 9.47 -17.12
CA GLU A 499 22.67 10.84 -16.87
C GLU A 499 23.48 11.52 -15.77
N ASN A 500 24.03 12.72 -16.06
CA ASN A 500 24.80 13.50 -15.09
C ASN A 500 23.93 14.35 -14.15
N ILE A 501 22.67 14.58 -14.51
CA ILE A 501 21.69 15.31 -13.70
C ILE A 501 20.40 14.50 -13.71
N ILE A 502 19.88 14.19 -12.53
CA ILE A 502 18.56 13.56 -12.37
C ILE A 502 17.72 14.50 -11.50
N ALA A 503 16.67 15.06 -12.09
CA ALA A 503 15.73 15.91 -11.38
C ALA A 503 14.54 15.10 -10.86
N ILE A 504 14.12 15.39 -9.63
CA ILE A 504 13.05 14.68 -8.93
C ILE A 504 12.15 15.71 -8.27
N ASP A 505 10.84 15.53 -8.39
CA ASP A 505 9.85 16.43 -7.78
C ASP A 505 9.57 16.11 -6.30
N GLU A 506 8.80 16.96 -5.63
CA GLU A 506 8.36 16.80 -4.23
C GLU A 506 7.61 15.48 -3.95
N LYS A 507 7.15 14.79 -4.99
CA LYS A 507 6.43 13.51 -4.93
C LYS A 507 7.34 12.32 -5.24
N ASN A 508 8.66 12.53 -5.29
CA ASN A 508 9.66 11.52 -5.64
C ASN A 508 9.49 10.93 -7.05
N ARG A 509 8.93 11.70 -8.00
CA ARG A 509 8.86 11.32 -9.41
C ARG A 509 10.04 11.93 -10.15
N LYS A 510 10.69 11.15 -11.00
CA LYS A 510 11.71 11.67 -11.91
C LYS A 510 11.05 12.66 -12.87
N ILE A 511 11.63 13.87 -12.96
CA ILE A 511 11.27 14.87 -13.95
C ILE A 511 12.08 14.57 -15.21
N THR A 512 11.39 14.34 -16.32
CA THR A 512 12.00 14.08 -17.62
C THR A 512 12.10 15.35 -18.47
N PRO A 513 13.12 15.45 -19.36
CA PRO A 513 13.20 16.58 -20.28
C PRO A 513 11.91 16.73 -21.09
N GLY A 514 11.35 17.93 -21.10
CA GLY A 514 10.07 18.23 -21.76
C GLY A 514 8.80 18.06 -20.92
N ASP A 515 8.90 17.59 -19.66
CA ASP A 515 7.75 17.52 -18.76
C ASP A 515 7.09 18.89 -18.56
N THR A 516 5.76 18.91 -18.37
CA THR A 516 4.95 20.12 -18.18
C THR A 516 4.32 20.18 -16.79
N LEU A 517 5.12 20.00 -15.73
CA LEU A 517 4.66 19.94 -14.34
C LEU A 517 5.22 21.09 -13.53
N PHE A 518 4.53 21.49 -12.46
CA PHE A 518 5.08 22.40 -11.45
C PHE A 518 5.31 21.63 -10.15
N SER A 519 6.44 21.89 -9.50
CA SER A 519 6.76 21.42 -8.16
C SER A 519 7.28 22.58 -7.32
N GLU A 520 6.85 22.72 -6.08
CA GLU A 520 7.40 23.69 -5.14
C GLU A 520 8.81 23.29 -4.69
N GLU A 521 9.09 21.99 -4.61
CA GLU A 521 10.36 21.43 -4.17
C GLU A 521 10.97 20.53 -5.25
N ILE A 522 12.21 20.79 -5.65
CA ILE A 522 12.93 20.04 -6.69
C ILE A 522 14.25 19.54 -6.13
N THR A 523 14.49 18.23 -6.25
CA THR A 523 15.77 17.62 -5.90
C THR A 523 16.59 17.30 -7.15
N LEU A 524 17.88 17.65 -7.14
CA LEU A 524 18.83 17.33 -8.20
C LEU A 524 19.89 16.34 -7.69
N LEU A 525 20.01 15.17 -8.30
CA LEU A 525 21.16 14.28 -8.15
C LEU A 525 22.17 14.60 -9.27
N ILE A 526 23.39 14.99 -8.90
CA ILE A 526 24.41 15.49 -9.83
C ILE A 526 25.66 14.61 -9.77
N TYR A 527 26.05 14.09 -10.93
CA TYR A 527 27.30 13.37 -11.19
C TYR A 527 28.19 14.24 -12.09
N PRO A 528 29.13 15.02 -11.53
CA PRO A 528 29.80 16.12 -12.22
C PRO A 528 30.89 15.74 -13.24
N ASP A 529 30.77 14.58 -13.89
CA ASP A 529 31.81 14.03 -14.75
C ASP A 529 31.89 14.71 -16.13
N LYS A 530 30.77 15.24 -16.65
CA LYS A 530 30.69 15.96 -17.94
C LYS A 530 29.68 17.09 -17.90
N GLU A 531 29.82 18.05 -18.81
CA GLU A 531 28.83 19.10 -19.06
C GLU A 531 27.48 18.48 -19.43
N ASN A 532 26.40 19.06 -18.94
CA ASN A 532 25.05 18.57 -19.17
C ASN A 532 24.04 19.72 -19.10
N ASN A 533 23.03 19.67 -19.96
CA ASN A 533 21.89 20.59 -19.94
C ASN A 533 20.60 19.76 -19.81
N PHE A 534 19.80 20.10 -18.81
CA PHE A 534 18.49 19.54 -18.54
C PHE A 534 17.45 20.67 -18.59
N GLN A 535 16.38 20.49 -19.38
CA GLN A 535 15.29 21.47 -19.50
C GLN A 535 13.93 20.78 -19.33
N PHE A 536 13.05 21.41 -18.54
CA PHE A 536 11.63 21.05 -18.43
C PHE A 536 10.76 22.31 -18.52
N PHE A 537 9.44 22.15 -18.50
CA PHE A 537 8.47 23.24 -18.66
C PHE A 537 7.48 23.29 -17.50
N GLU A 538 7.05 24.48 -17.13
CA GLU A 538 6.14 24.69 -16.00
C GLU A 538 4.91 25.48 -16.37
N PRO A 539 3.71 25.07 -15.95
CA PRO A 539 2.50 25.83 -16.18
C PRO A 539 2.49 27.13 -15.34
N TRP A 540 2.01 28.22 -15.94
CA TRP A 540 1.82 29.53 -15.29
C TRP A 540 0.59 29.59 -14.36
N GLY A 541 -0.14 28.48 -14.23
CA GLY A 541 -1.29 28.33 -13.32
C GLY A 541 -2.63 28.08 -14.03
N ASP A 542 -2.74 28.39 -15.32
CA ASP A 542 -3.92 28.12 -16.15
C ASP A 542 -3.88 26.78 -16.90
N GLY A 543 -2.72 26.10 -16.87
CA GLY A 543 -2.49 24.82 -17.54
C GLY A 543 -2.32 24.92 -19.06
N VAL A 544 -2.32 26.13 -19.65
CA VAL A 544 -2.22 26.35 -21.10
C VAL A 544 -0.90 27.01 -21.46
N VAL A 545 -0.43 27.95 -20.65
CA VAL A 545 0.84 28.63 -20.86
C VAL A 545 1.92 27.96 -20.01
N VAL A 546 3.01 27.53 -20.66
CA VAL A 546 4.18 26.95 -20.00
C VAL A 546 5.43 27.80 -20.23
N SER A 547 6.32 27.85 -19.23
CA SER A 547 7.65 28.48 -19.35
C SER A 547 8.76 27.47 -19.11
N PRO A 548 9.90 27.56 -19.81
CA PRO A 548 11.02 26.65 -19.61
C PRO A 548 11.73 26.90 -18.28
N VAL A 549 12.29 25.83 -17.72
CA VAL A 549 13.27 25.84 -16.64
C VAL A 549 14.52 25.13 -17.13
N ASP A 550 15.62 25.87 -17.25
CA ASP A 550 16.91 25.37 -17.69
C ASP A 550 17.82 25.07 -16.50
N VAL A 551 18.43 23.89 -16.48
CA VAL A 551 19.42 23.44 -15.49
C VAL A 551 20.69 23.04 -16.24
N ASN A 552 21.72 23.89 -16.15
CA ASN A 552 22.96 23.74 -16.92
C ASN A 552 24.14 23.49 -15.98
N LEU A 553 24.81 22.35 -16.15
CA LEU A 553 26.02 21.99 -15.42
C LEU A 553 27.23 22.14 -16.35
N PHE A 554 28.16 23.05 -16.02
CA PHE A 554 29.34 23.33 -16.82
C PHE A 554 30.57 22.54 -16.36
N ALA A 555 31.35 22.05 -17.32
CA ALA A 555 32.49 21.17 -17.09
C ALA A 555 33.79 21.90 -16.70
N PRO A 556 34.65 21.28 -15.85
CA PRO A 556 34.39 20.03 -15.13
C PRO A 556 33.54 20.28 -13.87
N GLY A 557 32.22 20.03 -13.99
CA GLY A 557 31.12 20.12 -13.02
C GLY A 557 31.16 21.17 -11.91
N ASN A 558 31.90 22.27 -12.09
CA ASN A 558 32.20 23.21 -11.02
C ASN A 558 31.18 24.35 -10.94
N GLN A 559 30.24 24.42 -11.89
CA GLN A 559 29.24 25.46 -11.96
C GLN A 559 27.91 24.88 -12.44
N LEU A 560 26.85 25.10 -11.66
CA LEU A 560 25.47 24.82 -12.02
C LEU A 560 24.72 26.15 -12.17
N ILE A 561 23.99 26.33 -13.26
CA ILE A 561 23.15 27.50 -13.51
C ILE A 561 21.72 27.03 -13.71
N VAL A 562 20.81 27.55 -12.89
CA VAL A 562 19.36 27.31 -13.02
C VAL A 562 18.66 28.59 -13.44
N LYS A 563 17.79 28.52 -14.44
CA LYS A 563 16.98 29.64 -14.94
C LYS A 563 15.55 29.19 -15.20
N GLY A 564 14.60 29.73 -14.45
CA GLY A 564 13.16 29.58 -14.64
C GLY A 564 12.42 30.83 -14.20
N GLU A 565 11.09 30.87 -14.35
CA GLU A 565 10.28 32.03 -13.97
C GLU A 565 9.64 31.89 -12.57
N ARG A 566 9.45 30.66 -12.08
CA ARG A 566 8.82 30.38 -10.78
C ARG A 566 9.86 30.05 -9.72
N ILE A 567 9.53 30.37 -8.46
CA ILE A 567 10.41 30.10 -7.31
C ILE A 567 10.20 28.67 -6.84
N HIS A 568 11.29 27.93 -6.67
CA HIS A 568 11.30 26.60 -6.05
C HIS A 568 12.25 26.58 -4.86
N LYS A 569 12.08 25.57 -4.01
CA LYS A 569 13.12 25.10 -3.08
C LYS A 569 13.89 23.96 -3.76
N TRP A 570 15.20 24.07 -3.77
CA TRP A 570 16.10 23.15 -4.44
C TRP A 570 16.99 22.45 -3.43
N THR A 571 17.00 21.12 -3.48
CA THR A 571 17.97 20.31 -2.75
C THR A 571 18.91 19.66 -3.76
N LEU A 572 20.22 19.90 -3.64
CA LEU A 572 21.22 19.41 -4.58
C LEU A 572 22.10 18.38 -3.90
N TYR A 573 22.10 17.14 -4.39
CA TYR A 573 23.04 16.10 -4.01
C TYR A 573 24.12 15.99 -5.09
N ILE A 574 25.31 16.50 -4.82
CA ILE A 574 26.43 16.53 -5.76
C ILE A 574 27.47 15.49 -5.35
N ARG A 575 27.78 14.55 -6.24
CA ARG A 575 28.84 13.57 -6.02
C ARG A 575 30.19 14.27 -6.08
N VAL A 576 30.99 14.16 -5.03
CA VAL A 576 32.31 14.82 -4.94
C VAL A 576 33.35 13.85 -4.38
N SER A 577 34.55 13.82 -4.95
CA SER A 577 35.63 12.94 -4.49
C SER A 577 36.21 13.37 -3.14
N GLU A 578 36.15 14.66 -2.83
CA GLU A 578 36.74 15.30 -1.65
C GLU A 578 35.90 16.50 -1.18
N LYS A 579 36.25 17.07 -0.01
CA LYS A 579 35.56 18.24 0.52
C LYS A 579 35.82 19.45 -0.38
N PRO A 580 34.79 20.15 -0.88
CA PRO A 580 35.00 21.39 -1.63
C PRO A 580 35.58 22.48 -0.73
N GLU A 581 36.50 23.28 -1.25
CA GLU A 581 37.04 24.43 -0.55
C GLU A 581 36.10 25.63 -0.63
N VAL A 582 35.44 25.79 -1.77
CA VAL A 582 34.53 26.91 -2.04
C VAL A 582 33.21 26.38 -2.57
N VAL A 583 32.13 26.81 -1.91
CA VAL A 583 30.74 26.60 -2.32
C VAL A 583 30.06 27.97 -2.30
N ASN A 584 29.78 28.52 -3.48
CA ASN A 584 29.13 29.82 -3.65
C ASN A 584 27.72 29.68 -4.21
N GLY A 585 26.81 30.55 -3.77
CA GLY A 585 25.47 30.69 -4.31
C GLY A 585 24.39 29.81 -3.66
N ALA A 586 24.78 28.81 -2.87
CA ALA A 586 23.88 28.03 -2.03
C ALA A 586 23.44 28.82 -0.79
N ASP A 587 22.23 28.54 -0.29
CA ASP A 587 21.74 29.16 0.95
C ASP A 587 22.32 28.43 2.17
N THR A 588 22.42 27.10 2.09
CA THR A 588 23.15 26.26 3.05
C THR A 588 23.85 25.11 2.32
N TRP A 589 24.90 24.56 2.92
CA TRP A 589 25.55 23.36 2.40
C TRP A 589 26.24 22.54 3.49
N ASN A 590 26.33 21.23 3.27
CA ASN A 590 27.03 20.28 4.13
C ASN A 590 27.80 19.25 3.27
N TYR A 591 29.03 18.92 3.67
CA TYR A 591 29.82 17.87 3.04
C TYR A 591 29.87 16.62 3.93
N TYR A 592 29.63 15.46 3.32
CA TYR A 592 29.62 14.16 3.97
C TYR A 592 30.78 13.27 3.48
N PRO A 593 31.91 13.22 4.19
CA PRO A 593 33.15 12.58 3.73
C PRO A 593 32.99 11.09 3.44
N ASP A 594 32.38 10.35 4.37
CA ASP A 594 32.25 8.88 4.31
C ASP A 594 31.41 8.39 3.12
N LYS A 595 30.63 9.30 2.53
CA LYS A 595 29.71 9.01 1.43
C LYS A 595 30.06 9.76 0.15
N GLN A 596 31.03 10.68 0.17
CA GLN A 596 31.44 11.45 -1.01
C GLN A 596 30.27 12.23 -1.66
N TRP A 597 29.45 12.86 -0.82
CA TRP A 597 28.34 13.71 -1.25
C TRP A 597 28.44 15.10 -0.63
N LEU A 598 28.19 16.11 -1.44
CA LEU A 598 27.94 17.49 -1.05
C LEU A 598 26.43 17.74 -1.19
N VAL A 599 25.78 18.16 -0.11
CA VAL A 599 24.35 18.49 -0.11
C VAL A 599 24.19 19.98 0.06
N LEU A 600 23.40 20.60 -0.79
CA LEU A 600 23.15 22.04 -0.79
C LEU A 600 21.66 22.34 -0.84
N GLU A 601 21.24 23.41 -0.17
CA GLU A 601 19.89 23.95 -0.30
C GLU A 601 19.95 25.31 -1.02
N LYS A 602 18.95 25.56 -1.86
CA LYS A 602 18.76 26.84 -2.54
C LYS A 602 17.29 27.16 -2.77
N GLN A 603 16.83 28.36 -2.45
CA GLN A 603 15.54 28.86 -2.88
C GLN A 603 15.70 29.91 -3.99
N GLY A 604 14.94 29.76 -5.08
CA GLY A 604 14.93 30.75 -6.16
C GLY A 604 14.43 30.22 -7.49
N SER A 605 14.17 31.14 -8.41
CA SER A 605 13.83 30.87 -9.81
C SER A 605 15.03 30.96 -10.74
N LYS A 606 16.03 31.79 -10.40
CA LYS A 606 17.25 32.01 -11.19
C LYS A 606 18.45 32.10 -10.24
N PHE A 607 19.43 31.21 -10.39
CA PHE A 607 20.64 31.21 -9.54
C PHE A 607 21.82 30.50 -10.20
N THR A 608 22.99 30.64 -9.56
CA THR A 608 24.23 29.96 -9.95
C THR A 608 24.88 29.39 -8.70
N ILE A 609 25.19 28.08 -8.72
CA ILE A 609 25.99 27.40 -7.72
C ILE A 609 27.38 27.19 -8.31
N GLN A 610 28.43 27.51 -7.54
CA GLN A 610 29.81 27.21 -7.93
C GLN A 610 30.49 26.39 -6.84
N VAL A 611 31.03 25.23 -7.22
CA VAL A 611 31.72 24.27 -6.33
C VAL A 611 33.14 24.10 -6.85
N ARG A 612 34.16 24.43 -6.06
CA ARG A 612 35.57 24.26 -6.44
C ARG A 612 36.33 23.40 -5.43
N SER A 613 37.13 22.48 -5.96
CA SER A 613 38.21 21.78 -5.27
C SER A 613 39.54 22.19 -5.89
N ILE A 614 40.59 22.46 -5.11
CA ILE A 614 41.93 22.65 -5.66
C ILE A 614 42.49 21.25 -5.96
N LYS A 615 42.90 21.04 -7.21
CA LYS A 615 43.63 19.84 -7.64
C LYS A 615 44.97 19.71 -6.94
#